data_AF-A0A9E2BAF0-F1
#
_entry.id   AF-A0A9E2BAF0-F1
#
_cell.length_a   1.000
_cell.length_b   1.000
_cell.length_c   1.000
_cell.angle_alpha   90.00
_cell.angle_beta   90.00
_cell.angle_gamma   90.00
#
_symmetry.space_group_name_H-M   'P 1'
#
loop_
_entity.id
_entity.type
_entity.pdbx_description
1 polymer ?
#
loop_
_entity_poly.entity_id
_entity_poly.type
_entity_poly.pdbx_seq_one_letter_code
_entity_poly.pdbx_strand_id
1 'polypeptide(L)'
;FVDGLQTSPALTTTFSPGYFSQALRQIARVIGARNALGASRQTFFITVGGWDHHDDVLDNQAEMLPSISRGLMEFRDALVELGVFDQVTTFTTSDFGRTLTSNGKGSDHGWGGHHVVMGGAVNGAQIFGDYPIISASSPLDVGRGVYAPTTSVDEYFAELALWFGVSVSELDRVLPNVRSFYSPESAQPPVGFLSGL
;
A
#
# COMPACT_ATOMS: atom_id res chain seq x y z
N PHE A 1 20.13 -7.90 17.97
CA PHE A 1 18.73 -7.72 17.52
C PHE A 1 17.73 -7.94 18.66
N VAL A 2 17.71 -9.11 19.31
CA VAL A 2 16.82 -9.40 20.45
C VAL A 2 16.94 -8.36 21.57
N ASP A 3 18.16 -8.04 22.00
CA ASP A 3 18.39 -7.03 23.04
C ASP A 3 17.95 -5.62 22.60
N GLY A 4 18.14 -5.31 21.32
CA GLY A 4 17.67 -4.05 20.73
C GLY A 4 16.15 -3.91 20.79
N LEU A 5 15.39 -5.00 20.55
CA LEU A 5 13.93 -4.98 20.65
C LEU A 5 13.40 -4.77 22.07
N GLN A 6 14.21 -5.08 23.10
CA GLN A 6 13.84 -4.78 24.48
C GLN A 6 13.87 -3.27 24.78
N THR A 7 14.55 -2.47 23.95
CA THR A 7 14.61 -1.01 24.09
C THR A 7 13.41 -0.28 23.47
N SER A 8 12.57 -0.98 22.70
CA SER A 8 11.34 -0.39 22.17
C SER A 8 10.47 0.11 23.33
N PRO A 9 9.97 1.35 23.27
CA PRO A 9 8.93 1.79 24.19
C PRO A 9 7.78 0.78 24.22
N ALA A 10 7.24 0.54 25.41
CA ALA A 10 6.04 -0.26 25.54
C ALA A 10 4.87 0.51 24.91
N LEU A 11 4.20 -0.11 23.95
CA LEU A 11 3.01 0.47 23.32
C LEU A 11 1.81 0.32 24.25
N THR A 12 1.12 1.43 24.46
CA THR A 12 -0.20 1.51 25.10
C THR A 12 -1.32 1.28 24.10
N THR A 13 -1.09 1.61 22.81
CA THR A 13 -1.99 1.27 21.71
C THR A 13 -2.28 -0.23 21.70
N THR A 14 -3.56 -0.56 21.73
CA THR A 14 -4.04 -1.95 21.75
C THR A 14 -4.13 -2.48 20.32
N PHE A 15 -3.68 -3.71 20.11
CA PHE A 15 -3.79 -4.42 18.84
C PHE A 15 -4.68 -5.65 19.01
N SER A 16 -5.60 -5.84 18.06
CA SER A 16 -6.49 -7.01 18.02
C SER A 16 -5.73 -8.34 17.90
N PRO A 17 -6.28 -9.46 18.37
CA PRO A 17 -5.59 -10.76 18.38
C PRO A 17 -5.36 -11.41 17.00
N GLY A 18 -5.78 -10.77 15.90
CA GLY A 18 -5.63 -11.28 14.54
C GLY A 18 -4.20 -11.16 14.00
N TYR A 19 -3.84 -12.04 13.05
CA TYR A 19 -2.50 -12.08 12.44
C TYR A 19 -2.03 -10.72 11.92
N PHE A 20 -2.87 -10.04 11.13
CA PHE A 20 -2.51 -8.74 10.53
C PHE A 20 -2.20 -7.68 11.59
N SER A 21 -3.09 -7.51 12.58
CA SER A 21 -2.86 -6.61 13.72
C SER A 21 -1.60 -6.96 14.51
N GLN A 22 -1.36 -8.23 14.84
CA GLN A 22 -0.16 -8.62 15.60
C GLN A 22 1.13 -8.47 14.78
N ALA A 23 1.07 -8.68 13.46
CA ALA A 23 2.20 -8.41 12.58
C ALA A 23 2.54 -6.91 12.55
N LEU A 24 1.53 -6.04 12.42
CA LEU A 24 1.70 -4.59 12.49
C LEU A 24 2.22 -4.13 13.86
N ARG A 25 1.73 -4.71 14.96
CA ARG A 25 2.26 -4.49 16.31
C ARG A 25 3.76 -4.79 16.37
N GLN A 26 4.19 -5.91 15.80
CA GLN A 26 5.59 -6.30 15.83
C GLN A 26 6.46 -5.34 15.00
N ILE A 27 5.96 -4.86 13.85
CA ILE A 27 6.64 -3.82 13.07
C ILE A 27 6.75 -2.52 13.89
N ALA A 28 5.68 -2.09 14.54
CA ALA A 28 5.70 -0.88 15.38
C ALA A 28 6.76 -0.99 16.49
N ARG A 29 6.92 -2.16 17.12
CA ARG A 29 7.98 -2.41 18.11
C ARG A 29 9.38 -2.33 17.50
N VAL A 30 9.59 -2.87 16.29
CA VAL A 30 10.89 -2.75 15.60
C VAL A 30 11.21 -1.28 15.31
N ILE A 31 10.23 -0.51 14.82
CA ILE A 31 10.35 0.93 14.57
C ILE A 31 10.63 1.69 15.87
N GLY A 32 9.98 1.33 16.98
CA GLY A 32 10.24 1.89 18.30
C GLY A 32 11.68 1.71 18.76
N ALA A 33 12.31 0.59 18.39
CA ALA A 33 13.70 0.26 18.71
C ALA A 33 14.74 0.80 17.70
N ARG A 34 14.32 1.54 16.65
CA ARG A 34 15.19 1.94 15.52
C ARG A 34 16.53 2.57 15.92
N ASN A 35 16.54 3.42 16.95
CA ASN A 35 17.75 4.11 17.41
C ASN A 35 18.77 3.12 17.99
N ALA A 36 18.32 2.20 18.85
CA ALA A 36 19.18 1.16 19.41
C ALA A 36 19.64 0.14 18.36
N LEU A 37 18.83 -0.06 17.31
CA LEU A 37 19.18 -0.91 16.18
C LEU A 37 20.10 -0.21 15.15
N GLY A 38 20.34 1.11 15.27
CA GLY A 38 21.08 1.90 14.27
C GLY A 38 20.39 1.93 12.90
N ALA A 39 19.08 1.68 12.85
CA ALA A 39 18.34 1.56 11.61
C ALA A 39 18.00 2.95 11.04
N SER A 40 18.45 3.22 9.81
CA SER A 40 18.21 4.50 9.12
C SER A 40 17.07 4.44 8.09
N ARG A 41 16.91 3.29 7.41
CA ARG A 41 15.86 3.02 6.44
C ARG A 41 15.47 1.55 6.54
N GLN A 42 14.18 1.26 6.64
CA GLN A 42 13.68 -0.11 6.79
C GLN A 42 12.44 -0.31 5.93
N THR A 43 12.33 -1.50 5.36
CA THR A 43 11.14 -1.96 4.64
C THR A 43 10.63 -3.20 5.35
N PHE A 44 9.31 -3.27 5.53
CA PHE A 44 8.64 -4.39 6.15
C PHE A 44 7.55 -4.91 5.22
N PHE A 45 7.39 -6.22 5.17
CA PHE A 45 6.37 -6.88 4.35
C PHE A 45 5.46 -7.71 5.24
N ILE A 46 4.15 -7.56 5.05
CA ILE A 46 3.14 -8.47 5.60
C ILE A 46 2.37 -9.03 4.42
N THR A 47 2.31 -10.36 4.32
CA THR A 47 1.42 -11.03 3.37
C THR A 47 0.10 -11.33 4.07
N VAL A 48 -0.98 -10.71 3.62
CA VAL A 48 -2.34 -11.04 4.08
C VAL A 48 -3.01 -11.84 2.97
N GLY A 49 -3.06 -13.17 3.13
CA GLY A 49 -3.67 -14.07 2.16
C GLY A 49 -5.20 -14.04 2.20
N GLY A 50 -5.81 -14.79 1.26
CA GLY A 50 -7.26 -15.03 1.21
C GLY A 50 -7.99 -14.36 0.06
N TRP A 51 -7.41 -13.34 -0.60
CA TRP A 51 -8.12 -12.44 -1.53
C TRP A 51 -8.40 -12.98 -2.95
N ASP A 52 -7.98 -14.21 -3.27
CA ASP A 52 -8.21 -14.82 -4.60
C ASP A 52 -9.60 -15.48 -4.70
N HIS A 53 -10.65 -14.66 -4.56
CA HIS A 53 -12.03 -15.12 -4.43
C HIS A 53 -12.65 -15.54 -5.78
N HIS A 54 -12.52 -16.82 -6.13
CA HIS A 54 -13.26 -17.44 -7.25
C HIS A 54 -14.69 -17.88 -6.89
N ASP A 55 -15.08 -17.68 -5.62
CA ASP A 55 -16.42 -17.90 -5.08
C ASP A 55 -16.72 -16.85 -4.01
N ASP A 56 -17.99 -16.55 -3.76
CA ASP A 56 -18.49 -15.74 -2.62
C ASP A 56 -17.72 -14.42 -2.39
N VAL A 57 -17.37 -13.70 -3.46
CA VAL A 57 -16.48 -12.51 -3.41
C VAL A 57 -16.94 -11.48 -2.38
N LEU A 58 -18.24 -11.17 -2.37
CA LEU A 58 -18.82 -10.12 -1.54
C LEU A 58 -18.81 -10.50 -0.06
N ASP A 59 -19.19 -11.74 0.28
CA ASP A 59 -19.22 -12.22 1.66
C ASP A 59 -17.80 -12.31 2.23
N ASN A 60 -16.86 -12.87 1.45
CA ASN A 60 -15.46 -12.93 1.86
C ASN A 60 -14.87 -11.53 2.06
N GLN A 61 -15.15 -10.57 1.18
CA GLN A 61 -14.68 -9.18 1.36
C GLN A 61 -15.33 -8.51 2.58
N ALA A 62 -16.63 -8.73 2.83
CA ALA A 62 -17.32 -8.20 3.99
C ALA A 62 -16.73 -8.71 5.30
N GLU A 63 -16.23 -9.95 5.34
CA GLU A 63 -15.53 -10.52 6.49
C GLU A 63 -14.10 -9.97 6.63
N MET A 64 -13.36 -9.84 5.53
CA MET A 64 -11.92 -9.58 5.57
C MET A 64 -11.55 -8.09 5.65
N LEU A 65 -12.28 -7.21 4.97
CA LEU A 65 -11.99 -5.76 4.94
C LEU A 65 -12.00 -5.10 6.33
N PRO A 66 -12.92 -5.45 7.26
CA PRO A 66 -12.89 -4.90 8.62
C PRO A 66 -11.59 -5.18 9.38
N SER A 67 -10.95 -6.34 9.14
CA SER A 67 -9.66 -6.69 9.75
C SER A 67 -8.53 -5.79 9.24
N ILE A 68 -8.52 -5.51 7.93
CA ILE A 68 -7.56 -4.58 7.32
C ILE A 68 -7.74 -3.17 7.86
N SER A 69 -8.99 -2.66 7.85
CA SER A 69 -9.31 -1.31 8.34
C SER A 69 -8.87 -1.12 9.79
N ARG A 70 -9.20 -2.09 10.65
CA ARG A 70 -8.81 -2.05 12.06
C ARG A 70 -7.30 -2.12 12.26
N GLY A 71 -6.62 -3.05 11.61
CA GLY A 71 -5.16 -3.19 11.73
C GLY A 71 -4.41 -1.92 11.29
N LEU A 72 -4.84 -1.30 10.19
CA LEU A 72 -4.26 -0.03 9.72
C LEU A 72 -4.46 1.10 10.73
N MET A 73 -5.65 1.22 11.34
CA MET A 73 -5.91 2.20 12.39
C MET A 73 -5.05 1.96 13.64
N GLU A 74 -4.97 0.72 14.12
CA GLU A 74 -4.13 0.34 15.26
C GLU A 74 -2.65 0.66 14.99
N PHE A 75 -2.16 0.41 13.77
CA PHE A 75 -0.79 0.73 13.38
C PHE A 75 -0.53 2.23 13.32
N ARG A 76 -1.44 3.00 12.71
CA ARG A 76 -1.39 4.47 12.71
C ARG A 76 -1.26 5.00 14.13
N ASP A 77 -2.13 4.56 15.03
CA ASP A 77 -2.16 5.06 16.41
C ASP A 77 -0.86 4.75 17.15
N ALA A 78 -0.29 3.55 16.94
CA ALA A 78 1.02 3.20 17.50
C ALA A 78 2.15 4.05 16.92
N LEU A 79 2.12 4.39 15.63
CA LEU A 79 3.12 5.27 15.01
C LEU A 79 3.01 6.71 15.53
N VAL A 80 1.79 7.19 15.80
CA VAL A 80 1.54 8.48 16.45
C VAL A 80 2.05 8.46 17.88
N GLU A 81 1.74 7.41 18.65
CA GLU A 81 2.24 7.21 20.01
C GLU A 81 3.78 7.22 20.07
N LEU A 82 4.43 6.60 19.08
CA LEU A 82 5.90 6.58 18.95
C LEU A 82 6.50 7.88 18.40
N GLY A 83 5.68 8.85 17.96
CA GLY A 83 6.13 10.12 17.38
C GLY A 83 6.83 9.99 16.02
N VAL A 84 6.45 8.99 15.22
CA VAL A 84 7.11 8.66 13.94
C VAL A 84 6.14 8.53 12.77
N PHE A 85 4.86 8.88 12.95
CA PHE A 85 3.86 8.76 11.90
C PHE A 85 4.26 9.46 10.59
N ASP A 86 4.92 10.62 10.69
CA ASP A 86 5.39 11.39 9.52
C ASP A 86 6.62 10.78 8.82
N GLN A 87 7.23 9.76 9.41
CA GLN A 87 8.42 9.08 8.90
C GLN A 87 8.11 7.69 8.31
N VAL A 88 6.83 7.30 8.26
CA VAL A 88 6.41 5.97 7.82
C VAL A 88 5.30 6.08 6.80
N THR A 89 5.51 5.47 5.63
CA THR A 89 4.49 5.28 4.59
C THR A 89 4.12 3.80 4.53
N THR A 90 2.87 3.50 4.89
CA THR A 90 2.25 2.19 4.75
C THR A 90 1.50 2.16 3.43
N PHE A 91 1.66 1.09 2.65
CA PHE A 91 1.00 0.97 1.37
C PHE A 91 0.66 -0.49 1.04
N THR A 92 -0.36 -0.70 0.21
CA THR A 92 -0.71 -2.03 -0.29
C THR A 92 -0.13 -2.27 -1.68
N THR A 93 0.02 -3.55 -2.03
CA THR A 93 0.43 -4.04 -3.36
C THR A 93 -0.41 -5.27 -3.67
N SER A 94 -0.62 -5.58 -4.95
CA SER A 94 -1.35 -6.75 -5.43
C SER A 94 -0.80 -7.15 -6.80
N ASP A 95 -0.78 -8.46 -7.08
CA ASP A 95 -0.34 -8.99 -8.37
C ASP A 95 -1.41 -8.85 -9.46
N PHE A 96 -2.69 -8.79 -9.06
CA PHE A 96 -3.84 -8.70 -9.97
C PHE A 96 -5.02 -7.94 -9.36
N GLY A 97 -5.93 -7.50 -10.23
CA GLY A 97 -7.27 -7.02 -9.88
C GLY A 97 -8.31 -8.14 -9.95
N ARG A 98 -9.60 -7.81 -9.83
CA ARG A 98 -10.71 -8.75 -10.07
C ARG A 98 -11.55 -8.26 -11.24
N THR A 99 -12.14 -9.20 -11.99
CA THR A 99 -13.15 -8.84 -13.00
C THR A 99 -14.38 -8.21 -12.35
N LEU A 100 -14.94 -7.18 -12.97
CA LEU A 100 -16.23 -6.63 -12.54
C LEU A 100 -17.40 -7.56 -12.86
N THR A 101 -17.26 -8.41 -13.89
CA THR A 101 -18.27 -9.44 -14.18
C THR A 101 -18.06 -10.68 -13.34
N SER A 102 -19.16 -11.36 -13.00
CA SER A 102 -19.12 -12.63 -12.31
C SER A 102 -18.70 -13.79 -13.22
N ASN A 103 -18.02 -14.78 -12.66
CA ASN A 103 -17.75 -16.08 -13.31
C ASN A 103 -18.82 -17.15 -12.95
N GLY A 104 -19.93 -16.75 -12.33
CA GLY A 104 -21.04 -17.61 -11.90
C GLY A 104 -21.05 -17.95 -10.41
N LYS A 105 -19.90 -17.80 -9.73
CA LYS A 105 -19.72 -18.07 -8.31
C LYS A 105 -19.03 -16.91 -7.59
N GLY A 106 -17.97 -16.39 -8.20
CA GLY A 106 -17.25 -15.21 -7.76
C GLY A 106 -16.87 -14.34 -8.94
N SER A 107 -15.59 -14.01 -9.04
CA SER A 107 -14.97 -13.24 -10.13
C SER A 107 -13.74 -13.99 -10.64
N ASP A 108 -13.17 -13.59 -11.78
CA ASP A 108 -11.87 -14.05 -12.24
C ASP A 108 -10.78 -13.00 -11.93
N HIS A 109 -9.54 -13.31 -12.30
CA HIS A 109 -8.43 -12.35 -12.26
C HIS A 109 -8.66 -11.21 -13.25
N GLY A 110 -8.39 -9.99 -12.81
CA GLY A 110 -8.41 -8.77 -13.61
C GLY A 110 -7.06 -8.05 -13.57
N TRP A 111 -7.02 -6.82 -14.08
CA TRP A 111 -5.79 -6.06 -14.22
C TRP A 111 -5.74 -4.87 -13.27
N GLY A 112 -6.61 -3.87 -13.47
CA GLY A 112 -6.70 -2.70 -12.61
C GLY A 112 -7.31 -3.01 -11.24
N GLY A 113 -6.91 -2.23 -10.24
CA GLY A 113 -7.40 -2.32 -8.87
C GLY A 113 -7.09 -1.05 -8.08
N HIS A 114 -7.39 -1.07 -6.78
CA HIS A 114 -7.10 0.05 -5.88
C HIS A 114 -6.00 -0.33 -4.90
N HIS A 115 -5.08 0.60 -4.67
CA HIS A 115 -4.13 0.55 -3.58
C HIS A 115 -4.53 1.52 -2.48
N VAL A 116 -4.21 1.17 -1.23
CA VAL A 116 -4.41 2.03 -0.07
C VAL A 116 -3.04 2.47 0.42
N VAL A 117 -2.88 3.78 0.63
CA VAL A 117 -1.65 4.39 1.16
C VAL A 117 -1.99 5.21 2.40
N MET A 118 -1.18 5.09 3.45
CA MET A 118 -1.37 5.74 4.74
C MET A 118 -0.02 6.11 5.36
N GLY A 119 0.13 7.35 5.79
CA GLY A 119 1.34 7.86 6.46
C GLY A 119 1.25 9.36 6.63
N GLY A 120 2.11 9.95 7.46
CA GLY A 120 2.04 11.40 7.70
C GLY A 120 2.51 12.25 6.51
N ALA A 121 3.32 11.69 5.61
CA ALA A 121 3.70 12.34 4.36
C ALA A 121 2.62 12.21 3.26
N VAL A 122 1.58 11.39 3.47
CA VAL A 122 0.56 11.12 2.45
C VAL A 122 -0.45 12.27 2.41
N ASN A 123 -0.70 12.79 1.20
CA ASN A 123 -1.77 13.74 0.89
C ASN A 123 -3.14 13.03 0.95
N GLY A 124 -3.56 12.62 2.16
CA GLY A 124 -4.71 11.76 2.40
C GLY A 124 -6.08 12.38 2.04
N ALA A 125 -7.13 11.59 2.27
CA ALA A 125 -8.53 11.93 1.96
C ALA A 125 -8.80 12.24 0.46
N GLN A 126 -7.98 11.67 -0.42
CA GLN A 126 -8.05 11.87 -1.86
C GLN A 126 -7.97 10.52 -2.58
N ILE A 127 -8.51 10.47 -3.79
CA ILE A 127 -8.28 9.39 -4.76
C ILE A 127 -7.30 9.96 -5.78
N PHE A 128 -6.20 9.26 -5.98
CA PHE A 128 -5.21 9.59 -7.00
C PHE A 128 -5.37 8.67 -8.21
N GLY A 129 -5.11 9.21 -9.40
CA GLY A 129 -5.46 8.59 -10.67
C GLY A 129 -6.92 8.83 -11.07
N ASP A 130 -7.31 8.26 -12.22
CA ASP A 130 -8.64 8.45 -12.79
C ASP A 130 -9.53 7.25 -12.47
N TYR A 131 -10.55 7.46 -11.63
CA TYR A 131 -11.56 6.44 -11.40
C TYR A 131 -12.43 6.27 -12.66
N PRO A 132 -12.50 5.06 -13.24
CA PRO A 132 -13.17 4.88 -14.52
C PRO A 132 -14.70 4.95 -14.39
N ILE A 133 -15.37 5.40 -15.44
CA ILE A 133 -16.80 5.13 -15.60
C ILE A 133 -16.95 3.63 -15.87
N ILE A 134 -17.66 2.93 -14.98
CA ILE A 134 -17.95 1.51 -15.15
C ILE A 134 -19.12 1.36 -16.13
N SER A 135 -18.82 0.84 -17.32
CA SER A 135 -19.77 0.57 -18.38
C SER A 135 -19.27 -0.57 -19.27
N ALA A 136 -20.20 -1.38 -19.82
CA ALA A 136 -19.86 -2.37 -20.83
C ALA A 136 -19.28 -1.77 -22.13
N SER A 137 -19.45 -0.45 -22.33
CA SER A 137 -18.88 0.30 -23.46
C SER A 137 -17.61 1.07 -23.09
N SER A 138 -17.06 0.89 -21.88
CA SER A 138 -15.86 1.58 -21.45
C SER A 138 -14.67 1.19 -22.34
N PRO A 139 -13.88 2.15 -22.84
CA PRO A 139 -12.66 1.82 -23.60
C PRO A 139 -11.57 1.20 -22.71
N LEU A 140 -11.72 1.27 -21.38
CA LEU A 140 -10.82 0.63 -20.43
C LEU A 140 -11.19 -0.83 -20.16
N ASP A 141 -12.40 -1.26 -20.51
CA ASP A 141 -12.77 -2.67 -20.43
C ASP A 141 -12.12 -3.44 -21.58
N VAL A 142 -11.08 -4.20 -21.28
CA VAL A 142 -10.37 -5.04 -22.27
C VAL A 142 -11.06 -6.39 -22.49
N GLY A 143 -12.24 -6.58 -21.90
CA GLY A 143 -13.10 -7.74 -22.04
C GLY A 143 -13.46 -8.36 -20.69
N ARG A 144 -14.70 -8.83 -20.57
CA ARG A 144 -15.23 -9.51 -19.37
C ARG A 144 -15.07 -8.68 -18.08
N GLY A 145 -15.17 -7.35 -18.16
CA GLY A 145 -15.01 -6.49 -17.01
C GLY A 145 -13.59 -6.48 -16.44
N VAL A 146 -12.58 -6.86 -17.22
CA VAL A 146 -11.17 -6.59 -16.90
C VAL A 146 -10.89 -5.15 -17.29
N TYR A 147 -10.66 -4.28 -16.31
CA TYR A 147 -10.37 -2.87 -16.58
C TYR A 147 -8.86 -2.64 -16.61
N ALA A 148 -8.36 -2.04 -17.68
CA ALA A 148 -6.98 -1.57 -17.76
C ALA A 148 -6.78 -0.40 -16.79
N PRO A 149 -5.69 -0.40 -15.98
CA PRO A 149 -5.39 0.72 -15.08
C PRO A 149 -4.96 1.96 -15.88
N THR A 150 -5.34 3.13 -15.37
CA THR A 150 -4.93 4.44 -15.91
C THR A 150 -3.62 4.94 -15.28
N THR A 151 -3.24 4.39 -14.13
CA THR A 151 -2.00 4.70 -13.40
C THR A 151 -1.12 3.47 -13.38
N SER A 152 0.17 3.65 -13.70
CA SER A 152 1.12 2.54 -13.73
C SER A 152 1.62 2.17 -12.33
N VAL A 153 1.89 0.88 -12.11
CA VAL A 153 2.60 0.44 -10.91
C VAL A 153 4.02 1.03 -10.84
N ASP A 154 4.69 1.23 -11.97
CA ASP A 154 6.02 1.86 -11.99
C ASP A 154 5.94 3.33 -11.52
N GLU A 155 4.90 4.06 -11.91
CA GLU A 155 4.66 5.44 -11.49
C GLU A 155 4.33 5.51 -9.99
N TYR A 156 3.48 4.61 -9.51
CA TYR A 156 3.16 4.45 -8.10
C TYR A 156 4.40 4.14 -7.24
N PHE A 157 5.26 3.22 -7.70
CA PHE A 157 6.50 2.89 -6.99
C PHE A 157 7.58 3.97 -7.13
N ALA A 158 7.60 4.74 -8.22
CA ALA A 158 8.54 5.85 -8.38
C ALA A 158 8.33 6.89 -7.27
N GLU A 159 7.08 7.20 -6.95
CA GLU A 159 6.73 8.11 -5.85
C GLU A 159 7.25 7.61 -4.50
N LEU A 160 6.99 6.33 -4.19
CA LEU A 160 7.48 5.69 -2.97
C LEU A 160 9.02 5.67 -2.91
N ALA A 161 9.68 5.38 -4.04
CA ALA A 161 11.13 5.31 -4.13
C ALA A 161 11.79 6.68 -3.89
N LEU A 162 11.25 7.74 -4.51
CA LEU A 162 11.72 9.10 -4.30
C LEU A 162 11.57 9.51 -2.83
N TRP A 163 10.41 9.26 -2.23
CA TRP A 163 10.16 9.57 -0.81
C TRP A 163 11.09 8.80 0.11
N PHE A 164 11.41 7.54 -0.23
CA PHE A 164 12.34 6.71 0.54
C PHE A 164 13.82 7.14 0.37
N GLY A 165 14.11 8.03 -0.58
CA GLY A 165 15.41 8.65 -0.79
C GLY A 165 16.21 8.10 -1.97
N VAL A 166 15.57 7.41 -2.92
CA VAL A 166 16.17 7.12 -4.22
C VAL A 166 16.29 8.44 -4.99
N SER A 167 17.45 8.74 -5.57
CA SER A 167 17.58 9.93 -6.41
C SER A 167 16.88 9.72 -7.75
N VAL A 168 16.38 10.81 -8.33
CA VAL A 168 15.75 10.82 -9.66
C VAL A 168 16.61 10.10 -10.72
N SER A 169 17.94 10.28 -10.67
CA SER A 169 18.89 9.65 -11.59
C SER A 169 18.99 8.12 -11.47
N GLU A 170 18.56 7.56 -10.34
CA GLU A 170 18.64 6.12 -10.05
C GLU A 170 17.27 5.42 -10.23
N LEU A 171 16.21 6.16 -10.59
CA LEU A 171 14.88 5.58 -10.73
C LEU A 171 14.85 4.44 -11.76
N ASP A 172 15.51 4.58 -12.92
CA ASP A 172 15.53 3.53 -13.94
C ASP A 172 16.25 2.25 -13.48
N ARG A 173 17.17 2.38 -12.51
CA ARG A 173 17.88 1.23 -11.96
C ARG A 173 16.97 0.40 -11.07
N VAL A 174 16.07 1.04 -10.32
CA VAL A 174 15.13 0.36 -9.41
C VAL A 174 13.79 0.03 -10.08
N LEU A 175 13.40 0.80 -11.09
CA LEU A 175 12.16 0.69 -11.85
C LEU A 175 12.47 0.78 -13.36
N PRO A 176 12.88 -0.33 -14.00
CA PRO A 176 13.38 -0.32 -15.37
C PRO A 176 12.43 0.23 -16.43
N ASN A 177 11.12 0.20 -16.15
CA ASN A 177 10.09 0.66 -17.06
C ASN A 177 9.59 2.09 -16.77
N VAL A 178 10.12 2.76 -15.74
CA VAL A 178 9.58 4.03 -15.22
C VAL A 178 9.48 5.12 -16.29
N ARG A 179 10.43 5.17 -17.24
CA ARG A 179 10.41 6.16 -18.34
C ARG A 179 9.24 6.01 -19.32
N SER A 180 8.52 4.89 -19.28
CA SER A 180 7.29 4.71 -20.06
C SER A 180 6.11 5.46 -19.44
N PHE A 181 6.20 5.84 -18.17
CA PHE A 181 5.09 6.36 -17.37
C PHE A 181 5.40 7.67 -16.64
N TYR A 182 6.67 7.93 -16.32
CA TYR A 182 7.12 9.13 -15.62
C TYR A 182 8.41 9.67 -16.24
N SER A 183 8.46 10.99 -16.44
CA SER A 183 9.68 11.69 -16.87
C SER A 183 10.38 12.26 -15.63
N PRO A 184 11.64 11.87 -15.38
CA PRO A 184 12.51 12.48 -14.37
C PRO A 184 12.63 14.01 -14.45
N GLU A 185 12.41 14.58 -15.63
CA GLU A 185 12.43 16.01 -15.92
C GLU A 185 11.09 16.71 -15.68
N SER A 186 10.03 15.95 -15.34
CA SER A 186 8.71 16.48 -15.03
C SER A 186 8.75 17.41 -13.82
N ALA A 187 8.06 18.55 -13.91
CA ALA A 187 7.83 19.43 -12.77
C ALA A 187 6.72 18.92 -11.84
N GLN A 188 6.02 17.85 -12.22
CA GLN A 188 5.00 17.19 -11.41
C GLN A 188 5.57 15.95 -10.72
N PRO A 189 5.09 15.61 -9.52
CA PRO A 189 5.39 14.31 -8.91
C PRO A 189 4.85 13.17 -9.78
N PRO A 190 5.29 11.91 -9.57
CA PRO A 190 4.81 10.77 -10.36
C PRO A 190 3.27 10.64 -10.30
N VAL A 191 2.70 10.39 -9.12
CA VAL A 191 1.26 10.32 -8.88
C VAL A 191 0.76 11.52 -8.05
N GLY A 192 1.57 12.05 -7.13
CA GLY A 192 1.30 13.19 -6.26
C GLY A 192 0.68 12.86 -4.89
N PHE A 193 0.65 11.60 -4.48
CA PHE A 193 0.09 11.21 -3.18
C PHE A 193 1.04 11.43 -1.99
N LEU A 194 2.32 11.72 -2.21
CA LEU A 194 3.30 12.06 -1.17
C LEU A 194 3.67 13.54 -1.24
N SER A 195 3.75 14.16 -0.07
CA SER A 195 4.26 15.51 0.12
C SER A 195 5.77 15.51 0.33
N GLY A 196 6.41 16.63 0.01
CA GLY A 196 7.84 16.84 0.26
C GLY A 196 8.79 16.14 -0.72
N LEU A 197 8.27 15.76 -1.89
CA LEU A 197 9.07 15.32 -3.05
C LEU A 197 9.61 16.48 -3.86
#